data_AF-A0A7D8EQT5-F1
#
_entry.id   AF-A0A7D8EQT5-F1
#
_cell.length_a   1.000
_cell.length_b   1.000
_cell.length_c   1.000
_cell.angle_alpha   90.00
_cell.angle_beta   90.00
_cell.angle_gamma   90.00
#
_symmetry.space_group_name_H-M   'P 1'
#
loop_
_entity.id
_entity.type
_entity.pdbx_description
1 polymer ?
#
loop_
_entity_poly.entity_id
_entity_poly.type
_entity_poly.pdbx_seq_one_letter_code
_entity_poly.pdbx_strand_id
1 'polypeptide(L)'
;MASESTEKLQHIYRVQQSKLVSISHLTETLSDIRENLEVCSAEQKALAGELENCTNRSRLTIRRLERKGNKEENEENIENDDYRLLSPARKKSFLHTLQEVHDASSSVAGRLYRLSSGHKYSAELLDLSVIMVKHFLWRERVFMAIILGGHNNDALKQVSVRSCTLGRWYDGRGKTYSHLPAYRSLGEVHARYHEVLNELIDRGVEGMTFHELSEELAKLEMLSQQIVGLTGQIQHHVTLLQNTVDR
;
A
#
# COMPACT_ATOMS: atom_id res chain seq x y z
N MET A 1 22.17 -25.15 37.19
CA MET A 1 22.94 -24.01 36.66
C MET A 1 22.96 -24.15 35.15
N ALA A 2 22.70 -23.07 34.40
CA ALA A 2 22.81 -23.11 32.94
C ALA A 2 24.28 -23.36 32.54
N SER A 3 24.52 -24.02 31.40
CA SER A 3 25.90 -24.20 30.93
C SER A 3 26.47 -22.85 30.48
N GLU A 4 27.78 -22.68 30.59
CA GLU A 4 28.49 -21.47 30.14
C GLU A 4 28.16 -21.11 28.67
N SER A 5 27.97 -22.12 27.82
CA SER A 5 27.53 -21.95 26.42
C SER A 5 26.13 -21.34 26.31
N THR A 6 25.22 -21.74 27.21
CA THR A 6 23.86 -21.19 27.28
C THR A 6 23.89 -19.72 27.69
N GLU A 7 24.72 -19.37 28.68
CA GLU A 7 24.87 -17.98 29.15
C GLU A 7 25.45 -17.06 28.07
N LYS A 8 26.44 -17.52 27.30
CA LYS A 8 27.00 -16.79 26.15
C LYS A 8 25.94 -16.53 25.07
N LEU A 9 25.15 -17.53 24.72
CA LEU A 9 24.05 -17.38 23.76
C LEU A 9 23.02 -16.36 24.28
N GLN A 10 22.56 -16.51 25.52
CA GLN A 10 21.61 -15.58 26.13
C GLN A 10 22.15 -14.13 26.13
N HIS A 11 23.44 -13.92 26.38
CA HIS A 11 24.06 -12.60 26.30
C HIS A 11 24.03 -12.02 24.88
N ILE A 12 24.47 -12.79 23.87
CA ILE A 12 24.43 -12.36 22.46
C ILE A 12 22.99 -11.98 22.06
N TYR A 13 22.00 -12.79 22.43
CA TYR A 13 20.61 -12.54 22.08
C TYR A 13 20.01 -11.33 22.80
N ARG A 14 20.37 -11.07 24.07
CA ARG A 14 19.97 -9.84 24.77
C ARG A 14 20.50 -8.59 24.06
N VAL A 15 21.71 -8.63 23.49
CA VAL A 15 22.25 -7.51 22.71
C VAL A 15 21.45 -7.30 21.42
N GLN A 16 21.00 -8.38 20.75
CA GLN A 16 20.18 -8.29 19.53
C GLN A 16 18.76 -7.75 19.79
N GLN A 17 18.23 -7.83 21.02
CA GLN A 17 16.90 -7.29 21.35
C GLN A 17 16.76 -5.79 21.05
N SER A 18 17.81 -5.01 21.29
CA SER A 18 17.82 -3.58 20.96
C SER A 18 17.52 -3.33 19.47
N LYS A 19 18.06 -4.18 18.57
CA LYS A 19 17.78 -4.12 17.13
C LYS A 19 16.35 -4.48 16.81
N LEU A 20 15.77 -5.49 17.46
CA LEU A 20 14.37 -5.86 17.26
C LEU A 20 13.42 -4.72 17.64
N VAL A 21 13.73 -4.00 18.71
CA VAL A 21 12.99 -2.78 19.10
C VAL A 21 13.10 -1.71 18.03
N SER A 22 14.32 -1.43 17.53
CA SER A 22 14.51 -0.45 16.45
C SER A 22 13.76 -0.84 15.17
N ILE A 23 13.79 -2.10 14.76
CA ILE A 23 13.05 -2.56 13.56
C ILE A 23 11.54 -2.46 13.82
N SER A 24 11.06 -2.79 15.02
CA SER A 24 9.64 -2.61 15.38
C SER A 24 9.22 -1.15 15.23
N HIS A 25 10.01 -0.22 15.76
CA HIS A 25 9.76 1.21 15.61
C HIS A 25 9.76 1.65 14.14
N LEU A 26 10.71 1.16 13.33
CA LEU A 26 10.73 1.42 11.88
C LEU A 26 9.44 0.92 11.21
N THR A 27 8.92 -0.25 11.59
CA THR A 27 7.65 -0.76 11.02
C THR A 27 6.43 0.07 11.41
N GLU A 28 6.46 0.74 12.57
CA GLU A 28 5.43 1.69 12.99
C GLU A 28 5.52 2.97 12.15
N THR A 29 6.70 3.57 12.03
CA THR A 29 6.92 4.73 11.16
C THR A 29 6.52 4.48 9.71
N LEU A 30 6.83 3.29 9.16
CA LEU A 30 6.40 2.90 7.82
C LEU A 30 4.87 2.77 7.70
N SER A 31 4.19 2.37 8.78
CA SER A 31 2.73 2.32 8.82
C SER A 31 2.14 3.74 8.78
N ASP A 32 2.73 4.69 9.50
CA ASP A 32 2.32 6.10 9.48
C ASP A 32 2.54 6.74 8.09
N ILE A 33 3.70 6.49 7.47
CA ILE A 33 3.99 6.95 6.10
C ILE A 33 2.95 6.40 5.12
N ARG A 34 2.60 5.12 5.27
CA ARG A 34 1.59 4.46 4.44
C ARG A 34 0.20 5.08 4.62
N GLU A 35 -0.21 5.46 5.83
CA GLU A 35 -1.46 6.18 6.06
C GLU A 35 -1.43 7.57 5.40
N ASN A 36 -0.33 8.31 5.55
CA ASN A 36 -0.16 9.62 4.90
C ASN A 36 -0.24 9.52 3.36
N LEU A 37 0.32 8.47 2.77
CA LEU A 37 0.22 8.22 1.32
C LEU A 37 -1.23 7.95 0.88
N GLU A 38 -2.02 7.23 1.69
CA GLU A 38 -3.44 7.02 1.38
C GLU A 38 -4.25 8.32 1.46
N VAL A 39 -4.04 9.12 2.50
CA VAL A 39 -4.69 10.44 2.64
C VAL A 39 -4.32 11.33 1.45
N CYS A 40 -3.03 11.44 1.13
CA CYS A 40 -2.54 12.24 0.01
C CYS A 40 -3.11 11.73 -1.33
N SER A 41 -3.17 10.40 -1.53
CA SER A 41 -3.79 9.80 -2.72
C SER A 41 -5.26 10.18 -2.85
N ALA A 42 -6.03 10.12 -1.76
CA ALA A 42 -7.45 10.47 -1.75
C ALA A 42 -7.68 11.95 -2.05
N GLU A 43 -6.90 12.85 -1.43
CA GLU A 43 -6.97 14.30 -1.68
C GLU A 43 -6.62 14.65 -3.12
N GLN A 44 -5.53 14.09 -3.67
CA GLN A 44 -5.14 14.31 -5.06
C GLN A 44 -6.19 13.80 -6.05
N LYS A 45 -6.86 12.69 -5.73
CA LYS A 45 -7.96 12.17 -6.54
C LYS A 45 -9.17 13.11 -6.54
N ALA A 46 -9.51 13.68 -5.39
CA ALA A 46 -10.57 14.66 -5.27
C ALA A 46 -10.27 15.93 -6.08
N LEU A 47 -9.06 16.48 -5.93
CA LEU A 47 -8.59 17.65 -6.70
C LEU A 47 -8.59 17.39 -8.21
N ALA A 48 -8.16 16.20 -8.65
CA ALA A 48 -8.22 15.80 -10.05
C ALA A 48 -9.67 15.83 -10.59
N GLY A 49 -10.62 15.33 -9.81
CA GLY A 49 -12.05 15.35 -10.18
C GLY A 49 -12.64 16.76 -10.24
N GLU A 50 -12.26 17.66 -9.33
CA GLU A 50 -12.67 19.07 -9.36
C GLU A 50 -12.15 19.79 -10.61
N LEU A 51 -10.88 19.57 -10.96
CA LEU A 51 -10.29 20.12 -12.18
C LEU A 51 -10.92 19.54 -13.44
N GLU A 52 -11.25 18.25 -13.46
CA GLU A 52 -11.96 17.64 -14.60
C GLU A 52 -13.35 18.26 -14.79
N ASN A 53 -14.06 18.56 -13.70
CA ASN A 53 -15.33 19.30 -13.77
C ASN A 53 -15.12 20.72 -14.32
N CYS A 54 -14.09 21.43 -13.86
CA CYS A 54 -13.71 22.74 -14.39
C CYS A 54 -13.42 22.68 -15.90
N THR A 55 -12.60 21.71 -16.34
CA THR A 55 -12.27 21.45 -17.74
C THR A 55 -13.54 21.21 -18.57
N ASN A 56 -14.47 20.38 -18.08
CA ASN A 56 -15.73 20.12 -18.76
C ASN A 56 -16.60 21.38 -18.91
N ARG A 57 -16.65 22.24 -17.89
CA ARG A 57 -17.36 23.52 -17.95
C ARG A 57 -16.71 24.50 -18.93
N SER A 58 -15.38 24.58 -18.95
CA SER A 58 -14.62 25.39 -19.91
C SER A 58 -14.89 24.92 -21.34
N ARG A 59 -14.84 23.60 -21.59
CA ARG A 59 -15.16 22.99 -22.89
C ARG A 59 -16.57 23.34 -23.38
N LEU A 60 -17.57 23.27 -22.50
CA LEU A 60 -18.94 23.63 -22.84
C LEU A 60 -19.08 25.13 -23.17
N THR A 61 -18.35 25.98 -22.45
CA THR A 61 -18.34 27.44 -22.68
C THR A 61 -17.69 27.78 -24.02
N ILE A 62 -16.52 27.18 -24.32
CA ILE A 62 -15.82 27.32 -25.60
C ILE A 62 -16.77 26.94 -26.75
N ARG A 63 -17.39 25.75 -26.70
CA ARG A 63 -18.33 25.29 -27.74
C ARG A 63 -19.52 26.23 -27.95
N ARG A 64 -20.05 26.82 -26.87
CA ARG A 64 -21.16 27.79 -26.96
C ARG A 64 -20.73 29.09 -27.62
N LEU A 65 -19.52 29.57 -27.32
CA LEU A 65 -18.97 30.80 -27.90
C LEU A 65 -18.62 30.61 -29.37
N GLU A 66 -17.99 29.49 -29.74
CA GLU A 66 -17.71 29.12 -31.15
C GLU A 66 -19.01 29.05 -31.97
N ARG A 67 -20.06 28.41 -31.43
CA ARG A 67 -21.36 28.32 -32.12
C ARG A 67 -22.03 29.68 -32.32
N LYS A 68 -21.91 30.59 -31.34
CA LYS A 68 -22.45 31.96 -31.46
C LYS A 68 -21.65 32.79 -32.45
N GLY A 69 -20.31 32.71 -32.42
CA GLY A 69 -19.44 33.39 -33.39
C GLY A 69 -19.78 33.00 -34.84
N ASN A 70 -19.88 31.70 -35.13
CA ASN A 70 -20.24 31.20 -36.46
C ASN A 70 -21.66 31.58 -36.91
N LYS A 71 -22.56 31.90 -35.98
CA LYS A 71 -23.92 32.32 -36.29
C LYS A 71 -23.98 33.82 -36.61
N GLU A 72 -23.24 34.64 -35.85
CA GLU A 72 -23.09 36.07 -36.08
C GLU A 72 -22.35 36.39 -37.39
N GLU A 73 -21.36 35.58 -37.79
CA GLU A 73 -20.67 35.72 -39.10
C GLU A 73 -21.57 35.36 -40.29
N ASN A 74 -22.58 34.50 -40.11
CA ASN A 74 -23.54 34.14 -41.16
C ASN A 74 -24.72 35.11 -41.28
N GLU A 75 -24.97 35.97 -40.28
CA GLU A 75 -26.09 36.91 -40.20
C GLU A 75 -25.69 38.37 -40.51
N GLU A 76 -24.58 38.60 -41.23
CA GLU A 76 -23.96 39.93 -41.51
C GLU A 76 -24.81 40.97 -42.28
N ASN A 77 -26.12 40.79 -42.45
CA ASN A 77 -26.98 41.70 -43.25
C ASN A 77 -28.16 42.36 -42.53
N ILE A 78 -28.19 42.46 -41.19
CA ILE A 78 -29.23 43.26 -40.52
C ILE A 78 -28.60 44.35 -39.64
N GLU A 79 -28.81 45.58 -40.10
CA GLU A 79 -28.47 46.84 -39.44
C GLU A 79 -29.11 46.98 -38.05
N ASN A 80 -28.44 47.78 -37.22
CA ASN A 80 -28.82 48.24 -35.88
C ASN A 80 -28.81 47.18 -34.78
N ASP A 81 -27.69 47.09 -34.05
CA ASP A 81 -27.81 47.01 -32.60
C ASP A 81 -26.56 47.56 -31.88
N ASP A 82 -26.79 48.54 -31.01
CA ASP A 82 -25.86 49.24 -30.12
C ASP A 82 -25.27 48.32 -29.01
N TYR A 83 -25.41 47.00 -29.17
CA TYR A 83 -25.08 45.96 -28.20
C TYR A 83 -23.95 45.01 -28.67
N ARG A 84 -23.09 45.41 -29.62
CA ARG A 84 -21.85 44.65 -29.94
C ARG A 84 -20.84 44.74 -28.78
N LEU A 85 -21.09 43.96 -27.72
CA LEU A 85 -20.38 43.99 -26.44
C LEU A 85 -18.86 43.71 -26.52
N LEU A 86 -18.33 43.15 -27.62
CA LEU A 86 -16.89 42.92 -27.82
C LEU A 86 -16.52 42.96 -29.31
N SER A 87 -15.34 43.52 -29.63
CA SER A 87 -14.78 43.45 -30.99
C SER A 87 -14.38 42.01 -31.37
N PRO A 88 -14.36 41.64 -32.66
CA PRO A 88 -13.97 40.30 -33.10
C PRO A 88 -12.60 39.84 -32.55
N ALA A 89 -11.63 40.76 -32.51
CA ALA A 89 -10.30 40.49 -31.94
C ALA A 89 -10.36 40.15 -30.43
N ARG A 90 -11.19 40.85 -29.65
CA ARG A 90 -11.38 40.57 -28.21
C ARG A 90 -12.10 39.23 -27.99
N LYS A 91 -13.10 38.90 -28.82
CA LYS A 91 -13.78 37.59 -28.79
C LYS A 91 -12.79 36.44 -29.06
N LYS A 92 -11.96 36.58 -30.10
CA LYS A 92 -10.92 35.59 -30.45
C LYS A 92 -9.88 35.44 -29.34
N SER A 93 -9.40 36.54 -28.77
CA SER A 93 -8.46 36.52 -27.64
C SER A 93 -9.06 35.84 -26.41
N PHE A 94 -10.32 36.12 -26.07
CA PHE A 94 -10.99 35.48 -24.95
C PHE A 94 -11.19 33.97 -25.16
N LEU A 95 -11.59 33.55 -26.37
CA LEU A 95 -11.67 32.13 -26.75
C LEU A 95 -10.32 31.42 -26.58
N HIS A 96 -9.23 32.03 -27.04
CA HIS A 96 -7.88 31.49 -26.87
C HIS A 96 -7.52 31.30 -25.40
N THR A 97 -7.76 32.31 -24.55
CA THR A 97 -7.50 32.18 -23.10
C THR A 97 -8.34 31.07 -22.46
N LEU A 98 -9.61 30.91 -22.87
CA LEU A 98 -10.43 29.80 -22.37
C LEU A 98 -9.90 28.44 -22.81
N GLN A 99 -9.39 28.31 -24.04
CA GLN A 99 -8.74 27.10 -24.54
C GLN A 99 -7.47 26.79 -23.74
N GLU A 100 -6.62 27.79 -23.47
CA GLU A 100 -5.43 27.63 -22.61
C GLU A 100 -5.80 27.16 -21.20
N VAL A 101 -6.83 27.75 -20.60
CA VAL A 101 -7.33 27.34 -19.27
C VAL A 101 -7.87 25.91 -19.30
N HIS A 102 -8.61 25.54 -20.35
CA HIS A 102 -9.10 24.17 -20.55
C HIS A 102 -7.94 23.17 -20.63
N ASP A 103 -6.94 23.46 -21.46
CA ASP A 103 -5.82 22.55 -21.71
C ASP A 103 -4.93 22.41 -20.47
N ALA A 104 -4.64 23.52 -19.79
CA ALA A 104 -3.90 23.52 -18.54
C ALA A 104 -4.65 22.75 -17.44
N SER A 105 -5.96 22.99 -17.27
CA SER A 105 -6.76 22.29 -16.25
C SER A 105 -6.84 20.79 -16.53
N SER A 106 -7.04 20.40 -17.79
CA SER A 106 -7.06 18.99 -18.21
C SER A 106 -5.71 18.30 -17.97
N SER A 107 -4.61 18.99 -18.29
CA SER A 107 -3.26 18.48 -18.08
C SER A 107 -2.93 18.27 -16.60
N VAL A 108 -3.26 19.26 -15.75
CA VAL A 108 -3.06 19.17 -14.30
C VAL A 108 -3.93 18.06 -13.68
N ALA A 109 -5.20 17.95 -14.08
CA ALA A 109 -6.09 16.88 -13.62
C ALA A 109 -5.49 15.49 -13.92
N GLY A 110 -5.01 15.28 -15.15
CA GLY A 110 -4.38 14.01 -15.53
C GLY A 110 -3.11 13.70 -14.73
N ARG A 111 -2.27 14.71 -14.46
CA ARG A 111 -1.07 14.55 -13.62
C ARG A 111 -1.41 14.21 -12.17
N LEU A 112 -2.42 14.86 -11.59
CA LEU A 112 -2.88 14.57 -10.23
C LEU A 112 -3.46 13.17 -10.11
N TYR A 113 -4.22 12.71 -11.12
CA TYR A 113 -4.74 11.35 -11.15
C TYR A 113 -3.62 10.29 -11.17
N ARG A 114 -2.57 10.51 -11.98
CA ARG A 114 -1.40 9.62 -12.00
C ARG A 114 -0.65 9.64 -10.66
N LEU A 115 -0.43 10.82 -10.09
CA LEU A 115 0.25 10.95 -8.79
C LEU A 115 -0.53 10.25 -7.66
N SER A 116 -1.85 10.46 -7.63
CA SER A 116 -2.77 9.78 -6.70
C SER A 116 -2.65 8.27 -6.80
N SER A 117 -2.67 7.74 -8.03
CA SER A 117 -2.53 6.31 -8.29
C SER A 117 -1.15 5.78 -7.88
N GLY A 118 -0.08 6.52 -8.16
CA GLY A 118 1.28 6.17 -7.74
C GLY A 118 1.44 6.12 -6.22
N HIS A 119 0.86 7.09 -5.50
CA HIS A 119 0.83 7.07 -4.03
C HIS A 119 0.03 5.90 -3.47
N LYS A 120 -1.11 5.55 -4.08
CA LYS A 120 -1.90 4.37 -3.70
C LYS A 120 -1.07 3.09 -3.81
N TYR A 121 -0.41 2.85 -4.95
CA TYR A 121 0.42 1.66 -5.11
C TYR A 121 1.64 1.65 -4.18
N SER A 122 2.24 2.82 -3.93
CA SER A 122 3.33 2.96 -2.97
C SER A 122 2.90 2.58 -1.55
N ALA A 123 1.70 3.00 -1.13
CA ALA A 123 1.12 2.60 0.15
C ALA A 123 0.87 1.08 0.23
N GLU A 124 0.41 0.46 -0.85
CA GLU A 124 0.20 -0.99 -0.92
C GLU A 124 1.52 -1.79 -0.87
N LEU A 125 2.57 -1.31 -1.56
CA LEU A 125 3.90 -1.91 -1.50
C LEU A 125 4.53 -1.81 -0.11
N LEU A 126 4.34 -0.68 0.57
CA LEU A 126 4.76 -0.48 1.96
C LEU A 126 4.05 -1.44 2.92
N ASP A 127 2.72 -1.60 2.79
CA ASP A 127 1.96 -2.57 3.59
C ASP A 127 2.55 -3.99 3.47
N LEU A 128 2.78 -4.44 2.24
CA LEU A 128 3.35 -5.76 1.97
C LEU A 128 4.77 -5.91 2.54
N SER A 129 5.59 -4.84 2.46
CA SER A 129 6.94 -4.84 3.02
C SER A 129 6.92 -4.91 4.55
N VAL A 130 6.03 -4.16 5.20
CA VAL A 130 5.84 -4.20 6.66
C VAL A 130 5.37 -5.57 7.11
N ILE A 131 4.47 -6.21 6.36
CA ILE A 131 3.99 -7.58 6.64
C ILE A 131 5.16 -8.57 6.66
N MET A 132 6.05 -8.52 5.66
CA MET A 132 7.22 -9.39 5.59
C MET A 132 8.14 -9.16 6.78
N VAL A 133 8.49 -7.90 7.07
CA VAL A 133 9.36 -7.57 8.21
C VAL A 133 8.75 -8.01 9.54
N LYS A 134 7.45 -7.81 9.75
CA LYS A 134 6.77 -8.26 10.98
C LYS A 134 6.76 -9.78 11.14
N HIS A 135 6.66 -10.55 10.05
CA HIS A 135 6.81 -12.01 10.11
C HIS A 135 8.24 -12.44 10.48
N PHE A 136 9.26 -11.79 9.88
CA PHE A 136 10.64 -12.03 10.27
C PHE A 136 10.88 -11.72 11.75
N LEU A 137 10.41 -10.56 12.24
CA LEU A 137 10.53 -10.19 13.65
C LEU A 137 9.82 -11.16 14.58
N TRP A 138 8.65 -11.64 14.18
CA TRP A 138 7.90 -12.61 14.96
C TRP A 138 8.67 -13.93 15.11
N ARG A 139 9.26 -14.44 14.03
CA ARG A 139 10.14 -15.61 14.07
C ARG A 139 11.31 -15.42 15.04
N GLU A 140 11.99 -14.28 14.98
CA GLU A 140 13.11 -14.00 15.89
C GLU A 140 12.65 -13.99 17.36
N ARG A 141 11.45 -13.49 17.66
CA ARG A 141 10.87 -13.54 19.01
C ARG A 141 10.60 -14.97 19.48
N VAL A 142 10.11 -15.84 18.58
CA VAL A 142 9.90 -17.27 18.89
C VAL A 142 11.23 -17.92 19.27
N PHE A 143 12.27 -17.75 18.46
CA PHE A 143 13.59 -18.32 18.74
C PHE A 143 14.17 -17.78 20.06
N MET A 144 14.02 -16.48 20.31
CA MET A 144 14.47 -15.87 21.56
C MET A 144 13.75 -16.42 22.78
N ALA A 145 12.43 -16.62 22.71
CA ALA A 145 11.68 -17.18 23.82
C ALA A 145 12.12 -18.62 24.13
N ILE A 146 12.47 -19.40 23.11
CA ILE A 146 13.02 -20.76 23.26
C ILE A 146 14.40 -20.72 23.94
N ILE A 147 15.32 -19.86 23.48
CA ILE A 147 16.69 -19.75 24.02
C ILE A 147 16.72 -19.24 25.47
N LEU A 148 15.79 -18.34 25.82
CA LEU A 148 15.67 -17.78 27.17
C LEU A 148 14.91 -18.71 28.14
N GLY A 149 14.53 -19.91 27.70
CA GLY A 149 13.93 -20.93 28.57
C GLY A 149 12.44 -20.71 28.84
N GLY A 150 11.66 -20.17 27.90
CA GLY A 150 10.19 -20.21 27.94
C GLY A 150 9.51 -19.38 29.05
N HIS A 151 10.25 -18.68 29.91
CA HIS A 151 9.71 -17.95 31.06
C HIS A 151 8.74 -16.80 30.69
N ASN A 152 8.71 -16.38 29.43
CA ASN A 152 7.74 -15.42 28.89
C ASN A 152 6.85 -16.06 27.81
N ASN A 153 6.30 -17.24 28.11
CA ASN A 153 5.29 -17.90 27.27
C ASN A 153 4.10 -16.99 26.90
N ASP A 154 3.81 -15.96 27.70
CA ASP A 154 2.77 -14.97 27.40
C ASP A 154 3.09 -14.11 26.16
N ALA A 155 4.37 -13.94 25.81
CA ALA A 155 4.77 -13.28 24.57
C ALA A 155 4.55 -14.16 23.33
N LEU A 156 4.40 -15.47 23.51
CA LEU A 156 4.12 -16.46 22.46
C LEU A 156 2.64 -16.84 22.38
N LYS A 157 1.94 -16.84 23.52
CA LYS A 157 0.53 -17.23 23.65
C LYS A 157 -0.37 -16.22 22.95
N GLN A 158 -1.06 -16.72 21.93
CA GLN A 158 -2.10 -16.05 21.14
C GLN A 158 -1.61 -15.07 20.08
N VAL A 159 -1.10 -15.64 18.98
CA VAL A 159 -1.24 -14.97 17.68
C VAL A 159 -2.32 -15.67 16.89
N SER A 160 -3.53 -15.14 16.98
CA SER A 160 -4.59 -15.54 16.06
C SER A 160 -4.16 -15.20 14.64
N VAL A 161 -4.34 -16.17 13.73
CA VAL A 161 -4.14 -15.99 12.28
C VAL A 161 -4.80 -14.70 11.79
N ARG A 162 -5.93 -14.32 12.37
CA ARG A 162 -6.70 -13.13 11.95
C ARG A 162 -6.27 -11.84 12.64
N SER A 163 -5.67 -11.94 13.82
CA SER A 163 -5.24 -10.77 14.60
C SER A 163 -3.81 -10.33 14.29
N CYS A 164 -3.03 -11.11 13.55
CA CYS A 164 -1.70 -10.68 13.12
C CYS A 164 -1.78 -9.62 12.00
N THR A 165 -0.67 -8.94 11.69
CA THR A 165 -0.66 -7.89 10.65
C THR A 165 -1.02 -8.45 9.27
N LEU A 166 -0.50 -9.62 8.90
CA LEU A 166 -0.87 -10.30 7.66
C LEU A 166 -2.35 -10.71 7.66
N GLY A 167 -2.87 -11.25 8.76
CA GLY A 167 -4.28 -11.64 8.91
C GLY A 167 -5.24 -10.48 8.69
N ARG A 168 -4.98 -9.35 9.36
CA ARG A 168 -5.78 -8.13 9.18
C ARG A 168 -5.72 -7.60 7.74
N TRP A 169 -4.56 -7.65 7.12
CA TRP A 169 -4.41 -7.26 5.72
C TRP A 169 -5.17 -8.24 4.80
N TYR A 170 -5.00 -9.54 5.01
CA TYR A 170 -5.60 -10.62 4.22
C TYR A 170 -7.12 -10.49 4.21
N ASP A 171 -7.74 -10.40 5.38
CA ASP A 171 -9.20 -10.29 5.52
C ASP A 171 -9.76 -8.90 5.17
N GLY A 172 -8.90 -7.88 5.15
CA GLY A 172 -9.23 -6.50 4.84
C GLY A 172 -8.86 -6.14 3.40
N ARG A 173 -7.95 -5.17 3.26
CA ARG A 173 -7.56 -4.57 1.96
C ARG A 173 -6.92 -5.56 0.99
N GLY A 174 -6.30 -6.63 1.49
CA GLY A 174 -5.69 -7.68 0.68
C GLY A 174 -6.68 -8.42 -0.21
N LYS A 175 -7.99 -8.38 0.08
CA LYS A 175 -9.04 -9.01 -0.74
C LYS A 175 -9.07 -8.56 -2.20
N THR A 176 -8.58 -7.36 -2.51
CA THR A 176 -8.38 -6.91 -3.90
C THR A 176 -7.54 -7.91 -4.71
N TYR A 177 -6.62 -8.62 -4.05
CA TYR A 177 -5.72 -9.60 -4.64
C TYR A 177 -6.26 -11.04 -4.62
N SER A 178 -7.51 -11.26 -4.22
CA SER A 178 -8.13 -12.61 -4.12
C SER A 178 -8.19 -13.39 -5.43
N HIS A 179 -8.12 -12.69 -6.56
CA HIS A 179 -8.05 -13.27 -7.88
C HIS A 179 -6.70 -13.98 -8.13
N LEU A 180 -5.62 -13.56 -7.46
CA LEU A 180 -4.27 -14.11 -7.63
C LEU A 180 -4.14 -15.50 -6.95
N PRO A 181 -3.56 -16.51 -7.62
CA PRO A 181 -3.21 -17.77 -6.98
C PRO A 181 -2.31 -17.58 -5.75
N ALA A 182 -1.33 -16.67 -5.84
CA ALA A 182 -0.41 -16.36 -4.74
C ALA A 182 -1.14 -15.91 -3.47
N TYR A 183 -2.23 -15.15 -3.60
CA TYR A 183 -3.03 -14.72 -2.45
C TYR A 183 -3.75 -15.91 -1.80
N ARG A 184 -4.36 -16.81 -2.59
CA ARG A 184 -5.03 -17.99 -2.03
C ARG A 184 -4.06 -18.89 -1.27
N SER A 185 -2.92 -19.21 -1.89
CA SER A 185 -1.85 -19.99 -1.24
C SER A 185 -1.27 -19.28 -0.01
N LEU A 186 -1.18 -17.94 -0.01
CA LEU A 186 -0.71 -17.19 1.15
C LEU A 186 -1.60 -17.41 2.36
N GLY A 187 -2.93 -17.44 2.17
CA GLY A 187 -3.88 -17.72 3.25
C GLY A 187 -3.69 -19.11 3.85
N GLU A 188 -3.52 -20.13 3.00
CA GLU A 188 -3.31 -21.52 3.41
C GLU A 188 -2.00 -21.69 4.20
N VAL A 189 -0.88 -21.20 3.65
CA VAL A 189 0.43 -21.28 4.30
C VAL A 189 0.45 -20.49 5.60
N HIS A 190 -0.19 -19.32 5.64
CA HIS A 190 -0.28 -18.50 6.83
C HIS A 190 -1.07 -19.16 7.96
N ALA A 191 -2.20 -19.81 7.65
CA ALA A 191 -2.95 -20.59 8.63
C ALA A 191 -2.09 -21.73 9.20
N ARG A 192 -1.44 -22.49 8.32
CA ARG A 192 -0.55 -23.60 8.72
C ARG A 192 0.64 -23.14 9.55
N TYR A 193 1.23 -21.98 9.25
CA TYR A 193 2.32 -21.40 10.04
C TYR A 193 1.89 -21.16 11.49
N HIS A 194 0.71 -20.57 11.70
CA HIS A 194 0.17 -20.35 13.03
C HIS A 194 -0.24 -21.63 13.74
N GLU A 195 -0.78 -22.62 13.03
CA GLU A 195 -1.08 -23.95 13.60
C GLU A 195 0.18 -24.60 14.17
N VAL A 196 1.23 -24.75 13.35
CA VAL A 196 2.52 -25.34 13.79
C VAL A 196 3.13 -24.55 14.95
N LEU A 197 3.05 -23.21 14.89
CA LEU A 197 3.57 -22.38 15.96
C LEU A 197 2.81 -22.58 17.28
N ASN A 198 1.48 -22.59 17.24
CA ASN A 198 0.66 -22.79 18.43
C ASN A 198 0.88 -24.20 19.00
N GLU A 199 0.99 -25.23 18.15
CA GLU A 199 1.33 -26.60 18.58
C GLU A 199 2.70 -26.66 19.27
N LEU A 200 3.71 -25.96 18.74
CA LEU A 200 5.04 -25.88 19.35
C LEU A 200 4.98 -25.21 20.74
N ILE A 201 4.19 -24.14 20.88
CA ILE A 201 3.99 -23.43 22.14
C ILE A 201 3.26 -24.33 23.16
N ASP A 202 2.18 -24.98 22.73
CA ASP A 202 1.34 -25.82 23.59
C ASP A 202 2.08 -27.06 24.09
N ARG A 203 2.89 -27.70 23.23
CA ARG A 203 3.75 -28.84 23.60
C ARG A 203 4.86 -28.42 24.58
N GLY A 204 5.32 -27.18 24.49
CA GLY A 204 6.46 -26.68 25.24
C GLY A 204 7.78 -27.28 24.77
N VAL A 205 8.87 -26.51 24.89
CA VAL A 205 10.18 -26.92 24.37
C VAL A 205 11.07 -27.65 25.39
N GLU A 206 10.72 -27.61 26.68
CA GLU A 206 11.54 -28.18 27.77
C GLU A 206 11.65 -29.71 27.71
N GLY A 207 10.62 -30.38 27.18
CA GLY A 207 10.57 -31.85 27.05
C GLY A 207 10.98 -32.38 25.68
N MET A 208 11.30 -31.52 24.70
CA MET A 208 11.64 -31.95 23.35
C MET A 208 13.11 -32.36 23.25
N THR A 209 13.39 -33.44 22.53
CA THR A 209 14.74 -33.73 22.08
C THR A 209 15.22 -32.66 21.09
N PHE A 210 16.54 -32.49 20.97
CA PHE A 210 17.12 -31.56 19.99
C PHE A 210 16.63 -31.85 18.56
N HIS A 211 16.47 -33.13 18.21
CA HIS A 211 15.98 -33.54 16.90
C HIS A 211 14.55 -33.06 16.66
N GLU A 212 13.63 -33.31 17.59
CA GLU A 212 12.23 -32.88 17.47
C GLU A 212 12.12 -31.35 17.36
N LEU A 213 12.84 -30.63 18.23
CA LEU A 213 12.87 -29.17 18.17
C LEU A 213 13.41 -28.67 16.83
N SER A 214 14.50 -29.28 16.33
CA SER A 214 15.09 -28.89 15.04
C SER A 214 14.13 -29.11 13.86
N GLU A 215 13.38 -30.20 13.86
CA GLU A 215 12.37 -30.46 12.83
C GLU A 215 11.23 -29.44 12.87
N GLU A 216 10.69 -29.10 14.05
CA GLU A 216 9.62 -28.12 14.16
C GLU A 216 10.08 -26.71 13.74
N LEU A 217 11.30 -26.31 14.14
CA LEU A 217 11.86 -25.02 13.73
C LEU A 217 12.14 -24.99 12.22
N ALA A 218 12.59 -26.09 11.62
CA ALA A 218 12.78 -26.19 10.17
C ALA A 218 11.45 -26.07 9.41
N LYS A 219 10.37 -26.72 9.90
CA LYS A 219 9.02 -26.58 9.33
C LYS A 219 8.53 -25.13 9.40
N LEU A 220 8.69 -24.46 10.54
CA LEU A 220 8.33 -23.05 10.71
C LEU A 220 9.11 -22.15 9.76
N GLU A 221 10.41 -22.39 9.57
CA GLU A 221 11.23 -21.62 8.64
C GLU A 221 10.80 -21.81 7.19
N MET A 222 10.50 -23.05 6.77
CA MET A 222 9.99 -23.31 5.42
C MET A 222 8.67 -22.58 5.16
N LEU A 223 7.72 -22.62 6.11
CA LEU A 223 6.44 -21.91 6.00
C LEU A 223 6.64 -20.39 5.98
N SER A 224 7.55 -19.85 6.79
CA SER A 224 7.92 -18.43 6.80
C SER A 224 8.46 -17.98 5.44
N GLN A 225 9.37 -18.75 4.84
CA GLN A 225 9.92 -18.47 3.51
C GLN A 225 8.84 -18.52 2.43
N GLN A 226 7.88 -19.43 2.53
CA GLN A 226 6.73 -19.47 1.62
C GLN A 226 5.85 -18.22 1.77
N ILE A 227 5.56 -17.77 2.99
CA ILE A 227 4.81 -16.51 3.24
C ILE A 227 5.52 -15.33 2.57
N VAL A 228 6.83 -15.22 2.77
CA VAL A 228 7.66 -14.16 2.17
C VAL A 228 7.63 -14.24 0.65
N GLY A 229 7.84 -15.43 0.07
CA GLY A 229 7.82 -15.63 -1.37
C GLY A 229 6.48 -15.30 -2.01
N LEU A 230 5.37 -15.73 -1.40
CA LEU A 230 4.01 -15.44 -1.88
C LEU A 230 3.66 -13.96 -1.74
N THR A 231 4.07 -13.32 -0.64
CA THR A 231 3.92 -11.87 -0.46
C THR A 231 4.71 -11.12 -1.52
N GLY A 232 5.93 -11.56 -1.84
CA GLY A 232 6.76 -11.00 -2.91
C GLY A 232 6.14 -11.13 -4.31
N GLN A 233 5.43 -12.24 -4.59
CA GLN A 233 4.69 -12.39 -5.85
C GLN A 233 3.54 -11.37 -5.97
N ILE A 234 2.83 -11.10 -4.86
CA ILE A 234 1.79 -10.07 -4.83
C ILE A 234 2.42 -8.69 -4.99
N GLN A 235 3.54 -8.40 -4.32
CA GLN A 235 4.28 -7.14 -4.51
C GLN A 235 4.66 -6.92 -5.97
N HIS A 236 5.20 -7.95 -6.63
CA HIS A 236 5.56 -7.86 -8.05
C HIS A 236 4.35 -7.50 -8.92
N HIS A 237 3.19 -8.10 -8.65
CA HIS A 237 1.95 -7.74 -9.33
C HIS A 237 1.57 -6.26 -9.10
N VAL A 238 1.67 -5.76 -7.88
CA VAL A 238 1.42 -4.34 -7.57
C VAL A 238 2.38 -3.41 -8.33
N THR A 239 3.67 -3.75 -8.38
CA THR A 239 4.66 -2.98 -9.17
C THR A 239 4.32 -2.96 -10.66
N LEU A 240 3.82 -4.06 -11.22
CA LEU A 240 3.38 -4.08 -12.61
C LEU A 240 2.17 -3.15 -12.84
N LEU A 241 1.21 -3.12 -11.92
CA LEU A 241 0.07 -2.20 -11.98
C LEU A 241 0.54 -0.73 -11.92
N GLN A 242 1.48 -0.41 -11.04
CA GLN A 242 2.05 0.94 -10.95
C GLN A 242 2.69 1.39 -12.26
N ASN A 243 3.51 0.53 -12.88
CA ASN A 243 4.18 0.82 -14.15
C ASN A 243 3.19 1.04 -15.32
N THR A 244 1.98 0.48 -15.25
CA THR A 244 0.95 0.75 -16.26
C THR A 244 0.30 2.12 -16.12
N VAL A 245 0.35 2.73 -14.93
CA VAL A 245 -0.18 4.07 -14.69
C VAL A 245 0.84 5.18 -14.97
N ASP A 246 2.13 4.84 -14.89
CA ASP A 246 3.24 5.75 -15.22
C ASP A 246 3.51 5.86 -16.74
N ARG A 247 2.93 4.96 -17.55
CA ARG A 247 2.97 5.00 -19.03
C ARG A 247 1.75 5.71 -19.61
#